data_AF-A0A9P8KQ75-F1
#
_entry.id   AF-A0A9P8KQ75-F1
#
_cell.length_a   1.000
_cell.length_b   1.000
_cell.length_c   1.000
_cell.angle_alpha   90.00
_cell.angle_beta   90.00
_cell.angle_gamma   90.00
#
_symmetry.space_group_name_H-M   'P 1'
#
loop_
_entity.id
_entity.type
_entity.pdbx_description
1 polymer ?
#
loop_
_entity_poly.entity_id
_entity_poly.type
_entity_poly.pdbx_seq_one_letter_code
_entity_poly.pdbx_strand_id
1 'polypeptide(L)'
;MSELHATTLPGLPFELWSKVLSFTGDWELAAALGINTSLPVPTEWNVRVEDLSDPLLIYSHELERTVLTCNTAAICRKLSQAPDDFQILPVLVVKLITRFALVKVLTYLESNHPQLFKAFDGAFLPTKASAYYPQVKVLDYWKNSPHFQNRHVYDTEAIDGACKNGHVHILQWWKQSGLPLLYTKVSLEQASGNDLISVLEWWRDAAALDHNIVLKTGRSLLWAATNGQAEVLRWWHASGIEMGYSGGVAFTASRWGHVHVLETWRKLQGDDNVLFDAEEVIYIATARQHVEVLEWWRQFARGMLDGMNGRGVKVKFRTRRIQEAVESAPKSQEWWFRYRLSIGKDQDWWPSFLAL
;
A
#
# COMPACT_ATOMS: atom_id res chain seq x y z
N MET A 1 -35.69 31.89 -4.11
CA MET A 1 -35.06 31.90 -2.78
C MET A 1 -35.13 30.49 -2.25
N SER A 2 -33.96 29.85 -2.23
CA SER A 2 -33.72 28.42 -2.07
C SER A 2 -33.72 27.99 -0.60
N GLU A 3 -34.64 27.10 -0.22
CA GLU A 3 -34.40 26.21 0.92
C GLU A 3 -33.56 25.03 0.43
N LEU A 4 -32.24 25.25 0.37
CA LEU A 4 -31.30 24.14 0.48
C LEU A 4 -31.51 23.57 1.88
N HIS A 5 -32.24 22.46 1.98
CA HIS A 5 -32.20 21.63 3.17
C HIS A 5 -30.73 21.33 3.45
N ALA A 6 -30.19 21.97 4.48
CA ALA A 6 -28.87 21.67 4.99
C ALA A 6 -28.89 20.20 5.39
N THR A 7 -28.32 19.34 4.54
CA THR A 7 -27.99 17.98 4.89
C THR A 7 -27.07 18.08 6.09
N THR A 8 -27.62 17.92 7.29
CA THR A 8 -26.83 17.85 8.52
C THR A 8 -25.95 16.62 8.40
N LEU A 9 -24.72 16.84 7.97
CA LEU A 9 -23.69 15.80 7.96
C LEU A 9 -23.54 15.33 9.40
N PRO A 10 -23.60 14.02 9.66
CA PRO A 10 -23.58 13.52 11.02
C PRO A 10 -22.26 13.91 11.73
N GLY A 11 -22.39 14.36 12.97
CA GLY A 11 -21.32 14.36 13.97
C GLY A 11 -20.42 15.59 14.06
N LEU A 12 -20.25 16.40 13.00
CA LEU A 12 -19.32 17.54 13.00
C LEU A 12 -19.88 18.79 12.28
N PRO A 13 -19.55 20.01 12.74
CA PRO A 13 -19.78 21.25 12.00
C PRO A 13 -19.12 21.27 10.62
N PHE A 14 -19.66 22.07 9.71
CA PHE A 14 -19.22 22.16 8.32
C PHE A 14 -17.75 22.59 8.18
N GLU A 15 -17.29 23.50 9.03
CA GLU A 15 -15.91 24.00 9.04
C GLU A 15 -14.92 22.89 9.37
N LEU A 16 -15.30 21.96 10.25
CA LEU A 16 -14.46 20.81 10.59
C LEU A 16 -14.45 19.81 9.44
N TRP A 17 -15.58 19.56 8.79
CA TRP A 17 -15.61 18.74 7.57
C TRP A 17 -14.74 19.31 6.45
N SER A 18 -14.82 20.62 6.21
CA SER A 18 -13.98 21.30 5.22
C SER A 18 -12.48 21.16 5.51
N LYS A 19 -12.09 21.26 6.79
CA LYS A 19 -10.70 21.02 7.23
C LYS A 19 -10.28 19.56 7.04
N VAL A 20 -11.12 18.60 7.43
CA VAL A 20 -10.84 17.17 7.28
C VAL A 20 -10.65 16.82 5.81
N LEU A 21 -11.57 17.24 4.94
CA LEU A 21 -11.51 16.95 3.51
C LEU A 21 -10.32 17.62 2.83
N SER A 22 -10.01 18.86 3.21
CA SER A 22 -8.78 19.55 2.76
C SER A 22 -7.51 18.81 3.18
N PHE A 23 -7.48 18.22 4.38
CA PHE A 23 -6.36 17.43 4.87
C PHE A 23 -6.23 16.08 4.14
N THR A 24 -7.34 15.40 3.87
CA THR A 24 -7.33 14.11 3.15
C THR A 24 -7.13 14.27 1.64
N GLY A 25 -7.26 15.49 1.10
CA GLY A 25 -7.18 15.74 -0.34
C GLY A 25 -8.37 15.18 -1.13
N ASP A 26 -9.49 14.91 -0.47
CA ASP A 26 -10.62 14.19 -1.09
C ASP A 26 -11.64 15.15 -1.72
N TRP A 27 -11.29 15.70 -2.89
CA TRP A 27 -12.12 16.65 -3.61
C TRP A 27 -13.47 16.06 -4.04
N GLU A 28 -13.49 14.80 -4.50
CA GLU A 28 -14.74 14.16 -4.98
C GLU A 28 -15.74 13.97 -3.85
N LEU A 29 -15.27 13.56 -2.67
CA LEU A 29 -16.15 13.46 -1.50
C LEU A 29 -16.64 14.84 -1.07
N ALA A 30 -15.77 15.87 -1.08
CA ALA A 30 -16.19 17.23 -0.78
C ALA A 30 -17.29 17.73 -1.74
N ALA A 31 -17.09 17.53 -3.04
CA ALA A 31 -18.06 17.88 -4.07
C ALA A 31 -19.39 17.12 -3.89
N ALA A 32 -19.32 15.82 -3.59
CA ALA A 32 -20.51 15.00 -3.36
C ALA A 32 -21.33 15.41 -2.13
N LEU A 33 -20.66 15.92 -1.10
CA LEU A 33 -21.29 16.42 0.11
C LEU A 33 -21.71 17.90 0.02
N GLY A 34 -21.36 18.59 -1.09
CA GLY A 34 -21.58 20.03 -1.23
C GLY A 34 -20.74 20.87 -0.28
N ILE A 35 -19.58 20.37 0.14
CA ILE A 35 -18.68 21.04 1.10
C ILE A 35 -17.63 21.83 0.34
N ASN A 36 -17.55 23.12 0.63
CA ASN A 36 -16.54 23.99 0.04
C ASN A 36 -15.18 23.73 0.69
N THR A 37 -14.17 23.51 -0.15
CA THR A 37 -12.77 23.27 0.26
C THR A 37 -11.82 24.06 -0.61
N SER A 38 -10.58 24.27 -0.16
CA SER A 38 -9.54 24.93 -0.95
C SER A 38 -8.81 23.97 -1.91
N LEU A 39 -9.34 22.76 -2.11
CA LEU A 39 -8.70 21.75 -2.94
C LEU A 39 -8.81 22.10 -4.43
N PRO A 40 -7.73 21.93 -5.22
CA PRO A 40 -7.81 22.11 -6.66
C PRO A 40 -8.73 21.04 -7.28
N VAL A 41 -9.50 21.43 -8.29
CA VAL A 41 -10.33 20.50 -9.04
C VAL A 41 -9.41 19.51 -9.77
N PRO A 42 -9.58 18.18 -9.60
CA PRO A 42 -8.76 17.19 -10.27
C PRO A 42 -8.85 17.33 -11.80
N THR A 43 -7.78 16.96 -12.50
CA THR A 43 -7.65 17.13 -13.95
C THR A 43 -8.77 16.43 -14.73
N GLU A 44 -9.19 15.26 -14.28
CA GLU A 44 -10.32 14.50 -14.84
C GLU A 44 -11.67 15.24 -14.76
N TRP A 45 -11.80 16.24 -13.89
CA TRP A 45 -13.00 17.05 -13.70
C TRP A 45 -12.91 18.47 -14.31
N ASN A 46 -11.83 18.78 -15.04
CA ASN A 46 -11.57 20.12 -15.60
C ASN A 46 -12.08 20.32 -17.03
N VAL A 47 -12.73 19.32 -17.63
CA VAL A 47 -13.33 19.46 -18.97
C VAL A 47 -14.50 20.44 -18.91
N ARG A 48 -14.50 21.42 -19.83
CA ARG A 48 -15.59 22.38 -19.97
C ARG A 48 -16.57 21.89 -21.02
N VAL A 49 -17.87 22.04 -20.75
CA VAL A 49 -18.93 21.58 -21.67
C VAL A 49 -18.86 22.34 -22.99
N GLU A 50 -18.45 23.61 -22.95
CA GLU A 50 -18.31 24.47 -24.13
C GLU A 50 -17.24 23.98 -25.12
N ASP A 51 -16.30 23.16 -24.65
CA ASP A 51 -15.24 22.58 -25.47
C ASP A 51 -15.70 21.25 -26.14
N LEU A 52 -16.90 20.75 -25.81
CA LEU A 52 -17.46 19.51 -26.34
C LEU A 52 -18.46 19.80 -27.45
N SER A 53 -18.25 19.20 -28.63
CA SER A 53 -19.14 19.31 -29.78
C SER A 53 -20.02 18.08 -29.99
N ASP A 54 -19.65 16.94 -29.42
CA ASP A 54 -20.37 15.66 -29.54
C ASP A 54 -21.48 15.57 -28.46
N PRO A 55 -22.77 15.42 -28.86
CA PRO A 55 -23.88 15.23 -27.93
C PRO A 55 -23.68 14.10 -26.92
N LEU A 56 -23.02 13.01 -27.30
CA LEU A 56 -22.74 11.88 -26.40
C LEU A 56 -21.70 12.24 -25.33
N LEU A 57 -20.68 13.03 -25.69
CA LEU A 57 -19.69 13.52 -24.74
C LEU A 57 -20.31 14.53 -23.77
N ILE A 58 -21.19 15.41 -24.26
CA ILE A 58 -21.94 16.34 -23.41
C ILE A 58 -22.80 15.56 -22.41
N TYR A 59 -23.57 14.59 -22.88
CA TYR A 59 -24.40 13.75 -22.01
C TYR A 59 -23.55 12.98 -20.98
N SER A 60 -22.40 12.44 -21.39
CA SER A 60 -21.47 11.74 -20.50
C SER A 60 -20.96 12.64 -19.39
N HIS A 61 -20.50 13.85 -19.72
CA HIS A 61 -20.04 14.82 -18.72
C HIS A 61 -21.16 15.27 -17.78
N GLU A 62 -22.38 15.49 -18.30
CA GLU A 62 -23.54 15.80 -17.46
C GLU A 62 -23.90 14.65 -16.51
N LEU A 63 -23.81 13.40 -16.98
CA LEU A 63 -24.05 12.22 -16.16
C LEU A 63 -22.99 12.11 -15.05
N GLU A 64 -21.71 12.33 -15.35
CA GLU A 64 -20.63 12.35 -14.36
C GLU A 64 -20.91 13.37 -13.25
N ARG A 65 -21.27 14.61 -13.62
CA ARG A 65 -21.64 15.67 -12.66
C ARG A 65 -22.87 15.29 -11.85
N THR A 66 -23.88 14.68 -12.48
CA THR A 66 -25.10 14.22 -11.81
C THR A 66 -24.78 13.13 -10.78
N VAL A 67 -23.95 12.15 -11.14
CA VAL A 67 -23.55 11.06 -10.23
C VAL A 67 -22.72 11.57 -9.07
N LEU A 68 -21.87 12.58 -9.31
CA LEU A 68 -21.06 13.19 -8.26
C LEU A 68 -21.91 13.98 -7.26
N THR A 69 -22.87 14.78 -7.73
CA THR A 69 -23.49 15.84 -6.90
C THR A 69 -24.95 15.62 -6.52
N CYS A 70 -25.67 14.72 -7.21
CA CYS A 70 -27.11 14.54 -7.03
C CYS A 70 -27.46 13.24 -6.29
N ASN A 71 -28.71 13.16 -5.81
CA ASN A 71 -29.21 11.97 -5.14
C ASN A 71 -29.52 10.83 -6.13
N THR A 72 -29.73 9.62 -5.60
CA THR A 72 -30.03 8.41 -6.37
C THR A 72 -31.18 8.58 -7.37
N ALA A 73 -32.25 9.30 -7.01
CA ALA A 73 -33.42 9.45 -7.88
C ALA A 73 -33.09 10.31 -9.12
N ALA A 74 -32.33 11.38 -8.94
CA ALA A 74 -31.86 12.21 -10.04
C ALA A 74 -30.90 11.42 -10.95
N ILE A 75 -30.01 10.61 -10.39
CA ILE A 75 -29.09 9.75 -11.16
C ILE A 75 -29.87 8.75 -12.02
N CYS A 76 -30.82 8.02 -11.42
CA CYS A 76 -31.63 7.04 -12.17
C CYS A 76 -32.46 7.72 -13.26
N ARG A 77 -33.00 8.93 -13.00
CA ARG A 77 -33.71 9.72 -14.00
C ARG A 77 -32.80 10.15 -15.15
N LYS A 78 -31.57 10.57 -14.87
CA LYS A 78 -30.61 10.92 -15.93
C LYS A 78 -30.32 9.69 -16.77
N LEU A 79 -30.01 8.55 -16.15
CA LEU A 79 -29.77 7.28 -16.84
C LEU A 79 -30.97 6.82 -17.69
N SER A 80 -32.20 7.04 -17.23
CA SER A 80 -33.40 6.71 -18.03
C SER A 80 -33.56 7.59 -19.27
N GLN A 81 -32.84 8.70 -19.35
CA GLN A 81 -32.82 9.63 -20.49
C GLN A 81 -31.58 9.42 -21.36
N ALA A 82 -30.85 8.31 -21.18
CA ALA A 82 -29.69 7.98 -22.00
C ALA A 82 -30.06 7.90 -23.50
N PRO A 83 -29.28 8.52 -24.40
CA PRO A 83 -29.43 8.34 -25.85
C PRO A 83 -29.35 6.87 -26.27
N ASP A 84 -30.01 6.50 -27.37
CA ASP A 84 -30.06 5.10 -27.85
C ASP A 84 -28.66 4.53 -28.19
N ASP A 85 -27.74 5.38 -28.64
CA ASP A 85 -26.35 5.07 -28.97
C ASP A 85 -25.40 5.13 -27.76
N PHE A 86 -25.90 5.45 -26.56
CA PHE A 86 -25.12 5.44 -25.32
C PHE A 86 -24.95 4.00 -24.78
N GLN A 87 -23.84 3.36 -25.17
CA GLN A 87 -23.61 1.94 -24.91
C GLN A 87 -22.60 1.65 -23.79
N ILE A 88 -21.83 2.64 -23.33
CA ILE A 88 -20.74 2.45 -22.36
C ILE A 88 -20.82 3.53 -21.28
N LEU A 89 -20.74 3.13 -20.01
CA LEU A 89 -20.65 4.08 -18.90
C LEU A 89 -19.26 4.75 -18.85
N PRO A 90 -19.20 6.08 -18.62
CA PRO A 90 -17.94 6.76 -18.38
C PRO A 90 -17.20 6.16 -17.17
N VAL A 91 -15.88 6.12 -17.25
CA VAL A 91 -15.02 5.55 -16.20
C VAL A 91 -15.25 6.24 -14.86
N LEU A 92 -15.47 7.56 -14.86
CA LEU A 92 -15.79 8.32 -13.66
C LEU A 92 -17.13 7.89 -13.04
N VAL A 93 -18.15 7.63 -13.85
CA VAL A 93 -19.46 7.14 -13.35
C VAL A 93 -19.29 5.77 -12.67
N VAL A 94 -18.58 4.84 -13.31
CA VAL A 94 -18.30 3.50 -12.76
C VAL A 94 -17.54 3.61 -11.43
N LYS A 95 -16.50 4.46 -11.41
CA LYS A 95 -15.71 4.79 -10.23
C LYS A 95 -16.60 5.31 -9.10
N LEU A 96 -17.41 6.34 -9.34
CA LEU A 96 -18.24 6.98 -8.32
C LEU A 96 -19.32 6.05 -7.77
N ILE A 97 -19.98 5.27 -8.64
CA ILE A 97 -20.98 4.28 -8.23
C ILE A 97 -20.37 3.27 -7.25
N THR A 98 -19.17 2.78 -7.56
CA THR A 98 -18.45 1.84 -6.70
C THR A 98 -17.95 2.53 -5.42
N ARG A 99 -17.31 3.70 -5.57
CA ARG A 99 -16.68 4.46 -4.49
C ARG A 99 -17.66 4.87 -3.40
N PHE A 100 -18.81 5.41 -3.80
CA PHE A 100 -19.84 5.88 -2.88
C PHE A 100 -20.91 4.81 -2.57
N ALA A 101 -20.67 3.56 -2.98
CA ALA A 101 -21.56 2.44 -2.76
C ALA A 101 -23.02 2.76 -3.16
N LEU A 102 -23.20 3.28 -4.38
CA LEU A 102 -24.51 3.65 -4.93
C LEU A 102 -25.29 2.40 -5.35
N VAL A 103 -25.55 1.49 -4.40
CA VAL A 103 -26.16 0.17 -4.63
C VAL A 103 -27.52 0.28 -5.34
N LYS A 104 -28.32 1.30 -5.01
CA LYS A 104 -29.61 1.54 -5.70
C LYS A 104 -29.44 1.89 -7.18
N VAL A 105 -28.36 2.59 -7.53
CA VAL A 105 -28.03 2.90 -8.94
C VAL A 105 -27.54 1.63 -9.63
N LEU A 106 -26.75 0.78 -8.96
CA LEU A 106 -26.38 -0.53 -9.48
C LEU A 106 -27.60 -1.40 -9.78
N THR A 107 -28.55 -1.52 -8.83
CA THR A 107 -29.79 -2.28 -9.03
C THR A 107 -30.63 -1.71 -10.18
N TYR A 108 -30.69 -0.38 -10.31
CA TYR A 108 -31.39 0.27 -11.41
C TYR A 108 -30.76 -0.07 -12.76
N LEU A 109 -29.42 0.03 -12.87
CA LEU A 109 -28.68 -0.31 -14.08
C LEU A 109 -28.83 -1.79 -14.44
N GLU A 110 -28.73 -2.70 -13.47
CA GLU A 110 -28.93 -4.14 -13.65
C GLU A 110 -30.32 -4.44 -14.25
N SER A 111 -31.36 -3.75 -13.78
CA SER A 111 -32.74 -4.02 -14.19
C SER A 111 -33.15 -3.32 -15.49
N ASN A 112 -32.60 -2.13 -15.78
CA ASN A 112 -33.10 -1.26 -16.86
C ASN A 112 -32.10 -1.04 -18.00
N HIS A 113 -30.79 -1.19 -17.72
CA HIS A 113 -29.73 -0.93 -18.69
C HIS A 113 -28.63 -2.02 -18.63
N PRO A 114 -28.95 -3.29 -18.92
CA PRO A 114 -28.00 -4.40 -18.84
C PRO A 114 -26.76 -4.21 -19.72
N GLN A 115 -26.88 -3.50 -20.84
CA GLN A 115 -25.75 -3.12 -21.70
C GLN A 115 -24.74 -2.23 -20.98
N LEU A 116 -25.22 -1.26 -20.20
CA LEU A 116 -24.38 -0.35 -19.40
C LEU A 116 -23.82 -1.07 -18.17
N PHE A 117 -24.61 -1.98 -17.58
CA PHE A 117 -24.22 -2.75 -16.41
C PHE A 117 -23.01 -3.66 -16.65
N LYS A 118 -22.74 -4.05 -17.90
CA LYS A 118 -21.53 -4.80 -18.29
C LYS A 118 -20.22 -4.13 -17.86
N ALA A 119 -20.22 -2.81 -17.61
CA ALA A 119 -19.06 -2.11 -17.06
C ALA A 119 -18.60 -2.64 -15.68
N PHE A 120 -19.45 -3.41 -14.99
CA PHE A 120 -19.17 -4.00 -13.68
C PHE A 120 -18.91 -5.53 -13.72
N ASP A 121 -18.85 -6.13 -14.93
CA ASP A 121 -18.69 -7.58 -15.10
C ASP A 121 -17.30 -8.10 -14.66
N GLY A 122 -17.23 -9.43 -14.50
CA GLY A 122 -16.01 -10.14 -14.16
C GLY A 122 -15.56 -9.87 -12.72
N ALA A 123 -14.24 -9.83 -12.52
CA ALA A 123 -13.64 -9.56 -11.21
C ALA A 123 -13.64 -8.06 -10.85
N PHE A 124 -14.11 -7.17 -11.73
CA PHE A 124 -13.99 -5.73 -11.55
C PHE A 124 -14.62 -5.25 -10.24
N LEU A 125 -15.92 -5.54 -10.06
CA LEU A 125 -16.67 -5.05 -8.90
C LEU A 125 -16.11 -5.55 -7.56
N PRO A 126 -15.86 -6.86 -7.35
CA PRO A 126 -15.27 -7.34 -6.10
C PRO A 126 -13.85 -6.82 -5.86
N THR A 127 -13.01 -6.71 -6.90
CA THR A 127 -11.65 -6.17 -6.75
C THR A 127 -11.66 -4.68 -6.40
N LYS A 128 -12.49 -3.86 -7.06
CA LYS A 128 -12.60 -2.43 -6.74
C LYS A 128 -13.19 -2.21 -5.34
N ALA A 129 -14.25 -2.93 -4.99
CA ALA A 129 -14.89 -2.83 -3.69
C ALA A 129 -14.02 -3.39 -2.54
N SER A 130 -13.03 -4.22 -2.86
CA SER A 130 -12.11 -4.76 -1.85
C SER A 130 -10.83 -3.94 -1.68
N ALA A 131 -10.20 -3.53 -2.79
CA ALA A 131 -8.85 -2.99 -2.78
C ALA A 131 -8.78 -1.47 -2.88
N TYR A 132 -9.70 -0.82 -3.59
CA TYR A 132 -9.61 0.61 -3.92
C TYR A 132 -10.66 1.44 -3.17
N TYR A 133 -11.88 0.92 -3.09
CA TYR A 133 -13.02 1.55 -2.47
C TYR A 133 -13.65 0.56 -1.49
N PRO A 134 -13.17 0.45 -0.25
CA PRO A 134 -13.48 -0.67 0.65
C PRO A 134 -14.94 -0.66 1.15
N GLN A 135 -15.86 -1.11 0.28
CA GLN A 135 -17.31 -0.98 0.42
C GLN A 135 -17.99 -2.35 0.56
N VAL A 136 -18.24 -2.75 1.81
CA VAL A 136 -18.97 -3.99 2.14
C VAL A 136 -20.34 -4.03 1.47
N LYS A 137 -21.05 -2.90 1.38
CA LYS A 137 -22.37 -2.82 0.73
C LYS A 137 -22.32 -3.20 -0.75
N VAL A 138 -21.21 -2.88 -1.44
CA VAL A 138 -21.03 -3.24 -2.85
C VAL A 138 -20.71 -4.73 -2.98
N LEU A 139 -19.91 -5.27 -2.06
CA LEU A 139 -19.64 -6.72 -1.99
C LEU A 139 -20.90 -7.53 -1.67
N ASP A 140 -21.73 -7.06 -0.73
CA ASP A 140 -23.03 -7.64 -0.42
C ASP A 140 -23.96 -7.62 -1.64
N TYR A 141 -24.02 -6.49 -2.35
CA TYR A 141 -24.78 -6.40 -3.60
C TYR A 141 -24.25 -7.39 -4.64
N TRP A 142 -22.94 -7.40 -4.91
CA TRP A 142 -22.31 -8.29 -5.87
C TRP A 142 -22.58 -9.76 -5.56
N LYS A 143 -22.48 -10.16 -4.29
CA LYS A 143 -22.71 -11.54 -3.86
C LYS A 143 -24.17 -11.98 -4.07
N ASN A 144 -25.13 -11.10 -3.81
CA ASN A 144 -26.55 -11.44 -3.77
C ASN A 144 -27.33 -11.04 -5.05
N SER A 145 -26.70 -10.32 -5.98
CA SER A 145 -27.36 -9.86 -7.21
C SER A 145 -27.65 -11.03 -8.15
N PRO A 146 -28.86 -11.10 -8.76
CA PRO A 146 -29.22 -12.13 -9.73
C PRO A 146 -28.25 -12.22 -10.91
N HIS A 147 -27.70 -11.09 -11.37
CA HIS A 147 -26.73 -11.04 -12.47
C HIS A 147 -25.46 -11.85 -12.17
N PHE A 148 -25.03 -11.92 -10.91
CA PHE A 148 -23.79 -12.61 -10.50
C PHE A 148 -24.03 -13.99 -9.87
N GLN A 149 -25.28 -14.36 -9.55
CA GLN A 149 -25.62 -15.53 -8.73
C GLN A 149 -25.04 -16.87 -9.23
N ASN A 150 -24.78 -17.01 -10.53
CA ASN A 150 -24.20 -18.22 -11.14
C ASN A 150 -22.73 -18.05 -11.59
N ARG A 151 -22.13 -16.88 -11.31
CA ARG A 151 -20.82 -16.50 -11.83
C ARG A 151 -20.12 -15.48 -10.93
N HIS A 152 -19.89 -15.83 -9.67
CA HIS A 152 -18.99 -15.04 -8.79
C HIS A 152 -17.56 -15.15 -9.32
N VAL A 153 -17.21 -14.27 -10.26
CA VAL A 153 -15.86 -14.15 -10.80
C VAL A 153 -15.07 -13.20 -9.90
N TYR A 154 -14.01 -13.70 -9.29
CA TYR A 154 -13.03 -12.94 -8.53
C TYR A 154 -11.73 -13.74 -8.48
N ASP A 155 -10.64 -13.07 -8.18
CA ASP A 155 -9.31 -13.66 -8.09
C ASP A 155 -8.57 -13.14 -6.86
N THR A 156 -7.27 -13.40 -6.81
CA THR A 156 -6.42 -13.02 -5.67
C THR A 156 -6.28 -11.51 -5.50
N GLU A 157 -6.52 -10.70 -6.54
CA GLU A 157 -6.34 -9.25 -6.47
C GLU A 157 -7.29 -8.59 -5.46
N ALA A 158 -8.49 -9.14 -5.26
CA ALA A 158 -9.45 -8.61 -4.31
C ALA A 158 -8.91 -8.66 -2.87
N ILE A 159 -8.44 -9.83 -2.42
CA ILE A 159 -7.93 -10.02 -1.06
C ILE A 159 -6.51 -9.46 -0.93
N ASP A 160 -5.62 -9.68 -1.90
CA ASP A 160 -4.25 -9.13 -1.88
C ASP A 160 -4.29 -7.60 -1.86
N GLY A 161 -5.20 -6.98 -2.62
CA GLY A 161 -5.42 -5.54 -2.62
C GLY A 161 -6.05 -5.01 -1.34
N ALA A 162 -6.99 -5.73 -0.72
CA ALA A 162 -7.51 -5.38 0.60
C ALA A 162 -6.40 -5.42 1.67
N CYS A 163 -5.53 -6.42 1.63
CA CYS A 163 -4.37 -6.52 2.53
C CYS A 163 -3.39 -5.37 2.32
N LYS A 164 -3.04 -5.06 1.07
CA LYS A 164 -2.12 -3.97 0.72
C LYS A 164 -2.55 -2.61 1.26
N ASN A 165 -3.86 -2.36 1.33
CA ASN A 165 -4.44 -1.08 1.74
C ASN A 165 -5.03 -1.09 3.16
N GLY A 166 -4.83 -2.15 3.94
CA GLY A 166 -5.20 -2.17 5.36
C GLY A 166 -6.70 -2.40 5.62
N HIS A 167 -7.44 -2.95 4.66
CA HIS A 167 -8.90 -3.05 4.71
C HIS A 167 -9.37 -4.29 5.49
N VAL A 168 -9.11 -4.32 6.80
CA VAL A 168 -9.43 -5.46 7.67
C VAL A 168 -10.92 -5.81 7.67
N HIS A 169 -11.82 -4.83 7.62
CA HIS A 169 -13.27 -5.08 7.56
C HIS A 169 -13.70 -5.78 6.27
N ILE A 170 -12.98 -5.57 5.16
CA ILE A 170 -13.20 -6.29 3.91
C ILE A 170 -12.70 -7.73 4.00
N LEU A 171 -11.54 -7.96 4.62
CA LEU A 171 -11.04 -9.32 4.89
C LEU A 171 -12.04 -10.10 5.74
N GLN A 172 -12.60 -9.44 6.76
CA GLN A 172 -13.65 -10.01 7.60
C GLN A 172 -14.90 -10.39 6.80
N TRP A 173 -15.32 -9.52 5.87
CA TRP A 173 -16.42 -9.83 4.96
C TRP A 173 -16.14 -11.05 4.09
N TRP A 174 -14.95 -11.12 3.47
CA TRP A 174 -14.56 -12.28 2.66
C TRP A 174 -14.62 -13.58 3.46
N LYS A 175 -14.09 -13.59 4.70
CA LYS A 175 -14.17 -14.75 5.59
C LYS A 175 -15.62 -15.14 5.93
N GLN A 176 -16.50 -14.17 6.16
CA GLN A 176 -17.92 -14.42 6.48
C GLN A 176 -18.78 -14.73 5.25
N SER A 177 -18.29 -14.45 4.05
CA SER A 177 -19.05 -14.62 2.81
C SER A 177 -19.31 -16.10 2.49
N GLY A 178 -18.50 -17.02 3.00
CA GLY A 178 -18.53 -18.44 2.61
C GLY A 178 -17.95 -18.70 1.21
N LEU A 179 -17.41 -17.68 0.54
CA LEU A 179 -16.65 -17.84 -0.70
C LEU A 179 -15.20 -18.27 -0.36
N PRO A 180 -14.55 -19.08 -1.22
CA PRO A 180 -13.14 -19.39 -1.09
C PRO A 180 -12.24 -18.15 -0.95
N LEU A 181 -11.34 -18.16 0.02
CA LEU A 181 -10.34 -17.10 0.17
C LEU A 181 -9.22 -17.30 -0.86
N LEU A 182 -9.25 -16.51 -1.94
CA LEU A 182 -8.19 -16.48 -2.95
C LEU A 182 -7.17 -15.39 -2.60
N TYR A 183 -5.96 -15.79 -2.21
CA TYR A 183 -4.88 -14.86 -1.85
C TYR A 183 -3.52 -15.47 -2.15
N THR A 184 -2.51 -14.61 -2.31
CA THR A 184 -1.13 -15.02 -2.52
C THR A 184 -0.23 -14.56 -1.37
N LYS A 185 1.07 -14.82 -1.48
CA LYS A 185 2.07 -14.25 -0.58
C LYS A 185 2.10 -12.71 -0.59
N VAL A 186 1.59 -12.09 -1.66
CA VAL A 186 1.51 -10.62 -1.80
C VAL A 186 0.70 -10.01 -0.65
N SER A 187 -0.35 -10.71 -0.16
CA SER A 187 -1.14 -10.28 1.01
C SER A 187 -0.27 -9.92 2.21
N LEU A 188 0.57 -10.85 2.69
CA LEU A 188 1.42 -10.63 3.88
C LEU A 188 2.66 -9.80 3.55
N GLU A 189 3.20 -9.93 2.34
CA GLU A 189 4.35 -9.14 1.87
C GLU A 189 4.04 -7.65 1.84
N GLN A 190 2.91 -7.24 1.26
CA GLN A 190 2.51 -5.83 1.18
C GLN A 190 2.06 -5.30 2.55
N ALA A 191 1.33 -6.09 3.34
CA ALA A 191 0.98 -5.70 4.70
C ALA A 191 2.23 -5.43 5.55
N SER A 192 3.27 -6.26 5.40
CA SER A 192 4.55 -6.08 6.10
C SER A 192 5.33 -4.85 5.61
N GLY A 193 5.32 -4.57 4.30
CA GLY A 193 5.97 -3.38 3.74
C GLY A 193 5.28 -2.06 4.11
N ASN A 194 3.96 -2.08 4.33
CA ASN A 194 3.14 -0.89 4.56
C ASN A 194 2.81 -0.62 6.03
N ASP A 195 3.46 -1.31 6.97
CA ASP A 195 3.22 -1.20 8.41
C ASP A 195 1.77 -1.53 8.84
N LEU A 196 1.14 -2.49 8.14
CA LEU A 196 -0.24 -2.86 8.38
C LEU A 196 -0.34 -4.02 9.37
N ILE A 197 0.11 -3.78 10.60
CA ILE A 197 0.09 -4.77 11.70
C ILE A 197 -1.32 -5.33 11.91
N SER A 198 -2.36 -4.50 11.80
CA SER A 198 -3.76 -4.94 11.93
C SER A 198 -4.18 -6.00 10.90
N VAL A 199 -3.64 -5.95 9.68
CA VAL A 199 -3.86 -7.00 8.66
C VAL A 199 -3.08 -8.28 9.01
N LEU A 200 -1.84 -8.14 9.49
CA LEU A 200 -1.02 -9.27 9.91
C LEU A 200 -1.65 -10.01 11.11
N GLU A 201 -2.17 -9.26 12.08
CA GLU A 201 -2.94 -9.78 13.21
C GLU A 201 -4.20 -10.49 12.75
N TRP A 202 -4.96 -9.89 11.83
CA TRP A 202 -6.15 -10.53 11.27
C TRP A 202 -5.82 -11.89 10.64
N TRP A 203 -4.74 -11.98 9.86
CA TRP A 203 -4.32 -13.25 9.26
C TRP A 203 -3.90 -14.28 10.31
N ARG A 204 -3.09 -13.88 11.30
CA ARG A 204 -2.66 -14.75 12.41
C ARG A 204 -3.88 -15.32 13.13
N ASP A 205 -4.81 -14.45 13.52
CA ASP A 205 -5.98 -14.83 14.30
C ASP A 205 -6.97 -15.65 13.45
N ALA A 206 -7.12 -15.32 12.16
CA ALA A 206 -7.94 -16.09 11.24
C ALA A 206 -7.39 -17.51 11.01
N ALA A 207 -6.08 -17.65 10.81
CA ALA A 207 -5.42 -18.94 10.64
C ALA A 207 -5.43 -19.81 11.91
N ALA A 208 -5.40 -19.16 13.09
CA ALA A 208 -5.54 -19.87 14.36
C ALA A 208 -6.96 -20.48 14.55
N LEU A 209 -7.98 -19.87 13.94
CA LEU A 209 -9.38 -20.31 14.05
C LEU A 209 -9.82 -21.24 12.90
N ASP A 210 -9.19 -21.15 11.73
CA ASP A 210 -9.55 -21.94 10.55
C ASP A 210 -8.29 -22.51 9.89
N HIS A 211 -8.10 -23.82 10.03
CA HIS A 211 -6.94 -24.53 9.50
C HIS A 211 -6.87 -24.56 7.96
N ASN A 212 -7.93 -24.20 7.25
CA ASN A 212 -7.89 -24.05 5.79
C ASN A 212 -7.16 -22.75 5.37
N ILE A 213 -6.97 -21.82 6.31
CA ILE A 213 -6.22 -20.59 6.08
C ILE A 213 -4.74 -20.86 6.36
N VAL A 214 -3.96 -20.97 5.28
CA VAL A 214 -2.52 -21.18 5.32
C VAL A 214 -1.79 -19.84 5.19
N LEU A 215 -1.00 -19.47 6.20
CA LEU A 215 -0.19 -18.26 6.17
C LEU A 215 0.93 -18.34 5.12
N LYS A 216 0.85 -17.49 4.10
CA LYS A 216 1.84 -17.42 2.99
C LYS A 216 2.85 -16.31 3.25
N THR A 217 3.76 -16.52 4.21
CA THR A 217 4.68 -15.46 4.70
C THR A 217 5.58 -14.88 3.62
N GLY A 218 5.99 -15.66 2.62
CA GLY A 218 6.75 -15.15 1.47
C GLY A 218 8.00 -14.36 1.89
N ARG A 219 8.25 -13.24 1.23
CA ARG A 219 9.36 -12.31 1.54
C ARG A 219 8.96 -11.19 2.50
N SER A 220 7.98 -11.42 3.39
CA SER A 220 7.43 -10.38 4.29
C SER A 220 8.48 -9.61 5.08
N LEU A 221 9.48 -10.30 5.66
CA LEU A 221 10.57 -9.65 6.37
C LEU A 221 11.41 -8.73 5.49
N LEU A 222 11.63 -9.09 4.21
CA LEU A 222 12.41 -8.28 3.28
C LEU A 222 11.64 -7.03 2.84
N TRP A 223 10.32 -7.13 2.69
CA TRP A 223 9.47 -5.96 2.41
C TRP A 223 9.43 -5.00 3.60
N ALA A 224 9.28 -5.51 4.82
CA ALA A 224 9.41 -4.71 6.05
C ALA A 224 10.78 -4.02 6.12
N ALA A 225 11.86 -4.77 5.87
CA ALA A 225 13.21 -4.22 5.87
C ALA A 225 13.45 -3.20 4.75
N THR A 226 12.86 -3.40 3.57
CA THR A 226 12.96 -2.46 2.42
C THR A 226 12.34 -1.11 2.74
N ASN A 227 11.20 -1.12 3.43
CA ASN A 227 10.43 0.09 3.73
C ASN A 227 10.72 0.68 5.13
N GLY A 228 11.69 0.13 5.86
CA GLY A 228 12.07 0.67 7.17
C GLY A 228 11.11 0.30 8.31
N GLN A 229 10.31 -0.76 8.18
CA GLN A 229 9.26 -1.12 9.13
C GLN A 229 9.81 -1.96 10.30
N ALA A 230 10.49 -1.30 11.24
CA ALA A 230 11.07 -1.97 12.42
C ALA A 230 10.02 -2.61 13.33
N GLU A 231 8.85 -1.98 13.51
CA GLU A 231 7.77 -2.52 14.35
C GLU A 231 7.17 -3.80 13.77
N VAL A 232 7.05 -3.88 12.44
CA VAL A 232 6.66 -5.12 11.76
C VAL A 232 7.65 -6.26 12.02
N LEU A 233 8.96 -5.98 12.07
CA LEU A 233 9.94 -7.01 12.44
C LEU A 233 9.75 -7.51 13.88
N ARG A 234 9.45 -6.61 14.83
CA ARG A 234 9.13 -7.00 16.21
C ARG A 234 7.87 -7.88 16.24
N TRP A 235 6.85 -7.48 15.48
CA TRP A 235 5.62 -8.25 15.37
C TRP A 235 5.88 -9.66 14.82
N TRP A 236 6.63 -9.80 13.72
CA TRP A 236 6.97 -11.10 13.16
C TRP A 236 7.72 -11.98 14.16
N HIS A 237 8.71 -11.40 14.86
CA HIS A 237 9.47 -12.12 15.88
C HIS A 237 8.59 -12.59 17.05
N ALA A 238 7.66 -11.76 17.50
CA ALA A 238 6.74 -12.09 18.59
C ALA A 238 5.57 -13.00 18.17
N SER A 239 5.25 -13.06 16.87
CA SER A 239 4.05 -13.75 16.37
C SER A 239 4.09 -15.28 16.50
N GLY A 240 5.28 -15.88 16.65
CA GLY A 240 5.47 -17.32 16.60
C GLY A 240 5.26 -17.94 15.20
N ILE A 241 5.02 -17.13 14.17
CA ILE A 241 4.89 -17.59 12.79
C ILE A 241 6.29 -17.84 12.21
N GLU A 242 6.44 -18.94 11.46
CA GLU A 242 7.71 -19.27 10.81
C GLU A 242 8.16 -18.16 9.84
N MET A 243 9.33 -17.59 10.14
CA MET A 243 9.91 -16.48 9.42
C MET A 243 10.80 -16.94 8.27
N GLY A 244 10.33 -16.80 7.04
CA GLY A 244 11.14 -16.98 5.83
C GLY A 244 12.08 -15.80 5.56
N TYR A 245 13.23 -16.07 4.91
CA TYR A 245 14.18 -15.05 4.41
C TYR A 245 14.84 -14.16 5.49
N SER A 246 14.89 -14.61 6.74
CA SER A 246 15.57 -13.92 7.86
C SER A 246 17.01 -13.47 7.53
N GLY A 247 17.78 -14.31 6.81
CA GLY A 247 19.15 -13.99 6.40
C GLY A 247 19.31 -12.85 5.38
N GLY A 248 18.23 -12.40 4.74
CA GLY A 248 18.27 -11.28 3.79
C GLY A 248 18.01 -9.92 4.43
N VAL A 249 17.58 -9.86 5.69
CA VAL A 249 17.16 -8.62 6.36
C VAL A 249 18.32 -7.64 6.48
N ALA A 250 19.49 -8.09 6.94
CA ALA A 250 20.68 -7.24 7.11
C ALA A 250 21.16 -6.63 5.78
N PHE A 251 21.20 -7.42 4.71
CA PHE A 251 21.51 -6.93 3.37
C PHE A 251 20.49 -5.90 2.89
N THR A 252 19.20 -6.17 3.08
CA THR A 252 18.12 -5.32 2.60
C THR A 252 18.11 -3.98 3.33
N ALA A 253 18.23 -3.99 4.65
CA ALA A 253 18.33 -2.78 5.46
C ALA A 253 19.58 -1.96 5.09
N SER A 254 20.72 -2.64 4.83
CA SER A 254 21.94 -1.97 4.37
C SER A 254 21.80 -1.35 2.98
N ARG A 255 21.04 -2.00 2.09
CA ARG A 255 20.76 -1.54 0.74
C ARG A 255 19.86 -0.31 0.70
N TRP A 256 18.98 -0.13 1.67
CA TRP A 256 18.01 0.98 1.68
C TRP A 256 18.31 2.04 2.74
N GLY A 257 19.39 1.89 3.50
CA GLY A 257 19.85 2.90 4.46
C GLY A 257 19.14 2.86 5.82
N HIS A 258 18.49 1.74 6.16
CA HIS A 258 17.63 1.64 7.34
C HIS A 258 18.39 1.13 8.56
N VAL A 259 19.15 2.01 9.22
CA VAL A 259 19.93 1.69 10.43
C VAL A 259 19.05 1.21 11.58
N HIS A 260 17.87 1.81 11.77
CA HIS A 260 16.92 1.40 12.81
C HIS A 260 16.38 -0.02 12.61
N VAL A 261 16.29 -0.47 11.36
CA VAL A 261 15.94 -1.86 11.01
C VAL A 261 17.09 -2.81 11.35
N LEU A 262 18.35 -2.46 11.01
CA LEU A 262 19.53 -3.26 11.40
C LEU A 262 19.62 -3.42 12.91
N GLU A 263 19.46 -2.32 13.64
CA GLU A 263 19.52 -2.30 15.09
C GLU A 263 18.38 -3.12 15.73
N THR A 264 17.16 -2.98 15.22
CA THR A 264 16.02 -3.77 15.68
C THR A 264 16.24 -5.25 15.40
N TRP A 265 16.69 -5.60 14.20
CA TRP A 265 16.95 -6.98 13.82
C TRP A 265 18.06 -7.62 14.66
N ARG A 266 19.16 -6.89 14.92
CA ARG A 266 20.23 -7.31 15.85
C ARG A 266 19.67 -7.61 17.23
N LYS A 267 18.89 -6.69 17.81
CA LYS A 267 18.31 -6.87 19.16
C LYS A 267 17.34 -8.06 19.24
N LEU A 268 16.62 -8.37 18.16
CA LEU A 268 15.69 -9.51 18.11
C LEU A 268 16.40 -10.86 17.95
N GLN A 269 17.44 -10.93 17.10
CA GLN A 269 18.16 -12.19 16.88
C GLN A 269 19.22 -12.47 17.96
N GLY A 270 19.76 -11.42 18.56
CA GLY A 270 20.99 -11.46 19.35
C GLY A 270 22.23 -11.22 18.47
N ASP A 271 23.27 -10.65 19.07
CA ASP A 271 24.46 -10.17 18.36
C ASP A 271 25.14 -11.25 17.50
N ASP A 272 25.26 -12.48 18.02
CA ASP A 272 25.93 -13.60 17.37
C ASP A 272 25.08 -14.30 16.29
N ASN A 273 23.77 -14.01 16.25
CA ASN A 273 22.81 -14.70 15.36
C ASN A 273 22.42 -13.85 14.14
N VAL A 274 22.95 -12.64 14.00
CA VAL A 274 22.70 -11.81 12.82
C VAL A 274 23.38 -12.46 11.62
N LEU A 275 22.59 -12.95 10.68
CA LEU A 275 23.09 -13.51 9.43
C LEU A 275 23.35 -12.40 8.40
N PHE A 276 24.58 -12.33 7.88
CA PHE A 276 24.98 -11.41 6.82
C PHE A 276 26.21 -11.90 6.06
N ASP A 277 26.35 -11.43 4.81
CA ASP A 277 27.60 -11.50 4.06
C ASP A 277 28.32 -10.15 4.18
N ALA A 278 29.49 -10.14 4.83
CA ALA A 278 30.24 -8.92 5.11
C ALA A 278 30.67 -8.17 3.83
N GLU A 279 30.96 -8.87 2.74
CA GLU A 279 31.35 -8.22 1.48
C GLU A 279 30.12 -7.55 0.84
N GLU A 280 28.99 -8.24 0.80
CA GLU A 280 27.76 -7.70 0.19
C GLU A 280 27.17 -6.52 0.96
N VAL A 281 27.06 -6.61 2.29
CA VAL A 281 26.45 -5.52 3.10
C VAL A 281 27.29 -4.25 3.07
N ILE A 282 28.62 -4.38 3.07
CA ILE A 282 29.54 -3.24 3.01
C ILE A 282 29.63 -2.67 1.59
N TYR A 283 29.68 -3.52 0.58
CA TYR A 283 29.63 -3.09 -0.83
C TYR A 283 28.35 -2.30 -1.13
N ILE A 284 27.18 -2.84 -0.79
CA ILE A 284 25.90 -2.20 -1.15
C ILE A 284 25.67 -0.89 -0.40
N ALA A 285 26.08 -0.81 0.87
CA ALA A 285 26.01 0.42 1.67
C ALA A 285 26.96 1.50 1.11
N THR A 286 28.15 1.10 0.65
CA THR A 286 29.12 1.99 -0.02
C THR A 286 28.57 2.51 -1.34
N ALA A 287 28.16 1.60 -2.24
CA ALA A 287 27.67 1.96 -3.57
C ALA A 287 26.43 2.87 -3.53
N ARG A 288 25.62 2.76 -2.47
CA ARG A 288 24.40 3.58 -2.28
C ARG A 288 24.60 4.79 -1.35
N GLN A 289 25.83 5.02 -0.88
CA GLN A 289 26.17 6.17 -0.04
C GLN A 289 25.43 6.23 1.31
N HIS A 290 25.10 5.07 1.87
CA HIS A 290 24.49 4.96 3.20
C HIS A 290 25.58 4.96 4.28
N VAL A 291 26.12 6.14 4.56
CA VAL A 291 27.23 6.33 5.50
C VAL A 291 26.86 5.90 6.93
N GLU A 292 25.62 6.14 7.33
CA GLU A 292 25.09 5.76 8.64
C GLU A 292 25.06 4.23 8.80
N VAL A 293 24.80 3.50 7.71
CA VAL A 293 24.87 2.03 7.69
C VAL A 293 26.33 1.55 7.80
N LEU A 294 27.26 2.18 7.09
CA LEU A 294 28.70 1.85 7.20
C LEU A 294 29.20 2.08 8.64
N GLU A 295 28.79 3.19 9.25
CA GLU A 295 29.12 3.49 10.63
C GLU A 295 28.46 2.50 11.60
N TRP A 296 27.22 2.09 11.36
CA TRP A 296 26.56 1.04 12.16
C TRP A 296 27.33 -0.29 12.08
N TRP A 297 27.72 -0.75 10.89
CA TRP A 297 28.51 -1.97 10.72
C TRP A 297 29.88 -1.88 11.40
N ARG A 298 30.51 -0.70 11.42
CA ARG A 298 31.75 -0.46 12.15
C ARG A 298 31.56 -0.55 13.66
N GLN A 299 30.51 0.06 14.19
CA GLN A 299 30.21 -0.02 15.61
C GLN A 299 29.83 -1.44 16.03
N PHE A 300 29.06 -2.16 15.20
CA PHE A 300 28.75 -3.57 15.38
C PHE A 300 30.01 -4.44 15.40
N ALA A 301 30.94 -4.18 14.46
CA ALA A 301 32.19 -4.93 14.39
C ALA A 301 33.08 -4.75 15.62
N ARG A 302 33.00 -3.58 16.26
CA ARG A 302 33.79 -3.22 17.44
C ARG A 302 33.06 -3.42 18.77
N GLY A 303 31.81 -3.87 18.76
CA GLY A 303 31.01 -4.04 19.97
C GLY A 303 30.66 -2.72 20.66
N MET A 304 30.58 -1.63 19.88
CA MET A 304 30.29 -0.28 20.37
C MET A 304 28.80 0.05 20.38
N LEU A 305 27.95 -0.77 19.74
CA LEU A 305 26.51 -0.58 19.82
C LEU A 305 26.00 -0.88 21.23
N ASP A 306 24.89 -0.23 21.57
CA ASP A 306 24.19 -0.39 22.84
C ASP A 306 23.95 -1.87 23.18
N GLY A 307 24.33 -2.27 24.40
CA GLY A 307 24.19 -3.65 24.89
C GLY A 307 25.28 -4.66 24.49
N MET A 308 26.21 -4.33 23.58
CA MET A 308 27.26 -5.28 23.14
C MET A 308 28.42 -5.42 24.15
N ASN A 309 28.63 -4.41 25.01
CA ASN A 309 29.69 -4.39 26.04
C ASN A 309 31.10 -4.70 25.48
N GLY A 310 31.43 -4.18 24.30
CA GLY A 310 32.73 -4.39 23.64
C GLY A 310 32.89 -5.75 22.95
N ARG A 311 31.87 -6.62 22.97
CA ARG A 311 31.89 -7.91 22.25
C ARG A 311 31.51 -7.69 20.78
N GLY A 312 32.48 -7.28 19.98
CA GLY A 312 32.29 -7.05 18.55
C GLY A 312 32.18 -8.34 17.72
N VAL A 313 31.53 -8.23 16.56
CA VAL A 313 31.36 -9.34 15.60
C VAL A 313 32.33 -9.16 14.43
N LYS A 314 32.96 -10.23 13.96
CA LYS A 314 33.96 -10.14 12.89
C LYS A 314 33.34 -9.77 11.53
N VAL A 315 33.50 -8.52 11.10
CA VAL A 315 33.13 -8.04 9.76
C VAL A 315 34.39 -7.93 8.90
N LYS A 316 34.72 -8.99 8.15
CA LYS A 316 35.89 -9.06 7.27
C LYS A 316 35.46 -9.32 5.82
N PHE A 317 35.97 -8.54 4.88
CA PHE A 317 35.58 -8.59 3.46
C PHE A 317 36.75 -8.31 2.51
N ARG A 318 36.55 -8.59 1.22
CA ARG A 318 37.48 -8.21 0.15
C ARG A 318 37.25 -6.75 -0.25
N THR A 319 38.33 -6.04 -0.52
CA THR A 319 38.27 -4.59 -0.76
C THR A 319 38.05 -4.21 -2.21
N ARG A 320 38.40 -5.07 -3.17
CA ARG A 320 38.39 -4.73 -4.61
C ARG A 320 37.06 -4.12 -5.06
N ARG A 321 35.94 -4.78 -4.77
CA ARG A 321 34.60 -4.27 -5.15
C ARG A 321 34.22 -2.99 -4.42
N ILE A 322 34.71 -2.79 -3.20
CA ILE A 322 34.44 -1.60 -2.40
C ILE A 322 35.25 -0.42 -2.95
N GLN A 323 36.50 -0.65 -3.34
CA GLN A 323 37.34 0.35 -4.00
C GLN A 323 36.67 0.85 -5.29
N GLU A 324 36.23 -0.07 -6.15
CA GLU A 324 35.49 0.26 -7.37
C GLU A 324 34.20 1.05 -7.06
N ALA A 325 33.46 0.68 -6.00
CA ALA A 325 32.25 1.40 -5.59
C ALA A 325 32.53 2.82 -5.07
N VAL A 326 33.64 3.02 -4.36
CA VAL A 326 34.02 4.31 -3.76
C VAL A 326 34.28 5.38 -4.82
N GLU A 327 34.82 5.01 -5.99
CA GLU A 327 35.12 5.95 -7.09
C GLU A 327 33.89 6.73 -7.58
N SER A 328 32.69 6.17 -7.42
CA SER A 328 31.42 6.78 -7.82
C SER A 328 30.54 7.24 -6.65
N ALA A 329 31.05 7.18 -5.41
CA ALA A 329 30.28 7.36 -4.19
C ALA A 329 30.94 8.38 -3.22
N PRO A 330 30.85 9.71 -3.49
CA PRO A 330 31.64 10.73 -2.78
C PRO A 330 31.42 10.76 -1.27
N LYS A 331 30.19 10.54 -0.78
CA LYS A 331 29.94 10.50 0.68
C LYS A 331 30.62 9.30 1.34
N SER A 332 30.55 8.13 0.69
CA SER A 332 31.23 6.94 1.18
C SER A 332 32.73 7.03 1.04
N GLN A 333 33.24 7.70 -0.01
CA GLN A 333 34.67 7.99 -0.17
C GLN A 333 35.23 8.73 1.04
N GLU A 334 34.55 9.78 1.50
CA GLU A 334 34.95 10.52 2.69
C GLU A 334 34.92 9.66 3.96
N TRP A 335 33.89 8.83 4.13
CA TRP A 335 33.82 7.92 5.27
C TRP A 335 34.97 6.90 5.26
N TRP A 336 35.23 6.26 4.11
CA TRP A 336 36.31 5.28 3.95
C TRP A 336 37.69 5.92 4.12
N PHE A 337 37.87 7.14 3.66
CA PHE A 337 39.07 7.94 3.87
C PHE A 337 39.35 8.13 5.36
N ARG A 338 38.35 8.61 6.12
CA ARG A 338 38.46 8.77 7.58
C ARG A 338 38.70 7.44 8.29
N TYR A 339 38.04 6.38 7.84
CA TYR A 339 38.23 5.04 8.39
C TYR A 339 39.68 4.56 8.24
N ARG A 340 40.26 4.68 7.03
CA ARG A 340 41.66 4.30 6.77
C ARG A 340 42.66 5.12 7.59
N LEU A 341 42.44 6.44 7.70
CA LEU A 341 43.25 7.29 8.57
C LEU A 341 43.18 6.83 10.03
N SER A 342 41.99 6.43 10.51
CA SER A 342 41.81 5.98 11.91
C SER A 342 42.58 4.71 12.26
N ILE A 343 42.97 3.90 11.27
CA ILE A 343 43.80 2.70 11.44
C ILE A 343 45.27 2.92 11.02
N GLY A 344 45.68 4.18 10.87
CA GLY A 344 47.07 4.57 10.58
C GLY A 344 47.53 4.23 9.17
N LYS A 345 46.61 4.25 8.18
CA LYS A 345 46.89 3.95 6.77
C LYS A 345 46.74 5.21 5.92
N ASP A 346 47.55 5.32 4.88
CA ASP A 346 47.56 6.46 3.96
C ASP A 346 46.34 6.48 3.03
N GLN A 347 46.27 7.50 2.16
CA GLN A 347 45.08 7.81 1.37
C GLN A 347 44.79 6.76 0.28
N ASP A 348 45.84 6.14 -0.29
CA ASP A 348 45.79 5.27 -1.47
C ASP A 348 45.83 3.77 -1.15
N TRP A 349 46.03 3.39 0.11
CA TRP A 349 46.18 1.99 0.49
C TRP A 349 44.85 1.22 0.58
N TRP A 350 44.73 0.17 -0.24
CA TRP A 350 43.68 -0.85 -0.14
C TRP A 350 44.31 -2.26 -0.06
N PRO A 351 44.21 -2.98 1.08
CA PRO A 351 44.70 -4.36 1.20
C PRO A 351 43.74 -5.31 0.49
N SER A 352 44.15 -6.53 0.12
CA SER A 352 43.21 -7.53 -0.45
C SER A 352 42.01 -7.86 0.45
N PHE A 353 42.18 -7.71 1.77
CA PHE A 353 41.13 -7.90 2.77
C PHE A 353 41.21 -6.81 3.84
N LEU A 354 40.03 -6.37 4.32
CA LEU A 354 39.90 -5.41 5.41
C LEU A 354 38.87 -5.91 6.44
N ALA A 355 39.00 -5.44 7.67
CA ALA A 355 38.01 -5.63 8.74
C ALA A 355 37.67 -4.26 9.36
N LEU A 356 36.44 -4.10 9.86
CA LEU A 356 35.95 -2.87 10.52
C LEU A 356 36.32 -2.75 12.00
#